data_AF-A0A955HX58-F1
#
_entry.id   AF-A0A955HX58-F1
#
_cell.length_a   1.000
_cell.length_b   1.000
_cell.length_c   1.000
_cell.angle_alpha   90.00
_cell.angle_beta   90.00
_cell.angle_gamma   90.00
#
_symmetry.space_group_name_H-M   'P 1'
#
loop_
_entity.id
_entity.type
_entity.pdbx_description
1 polymer ?
#
loop_
_entity_poly.entity_id
_entity_poly.type
_entity_poly.pdbx_seq_one_letter_code
_entity_poly.pdbx_strand_id
1 'polypeptide(L)'
;MKRNRYSSKKSNAKKFYTKENIFISRLASILNVSKKDVNRMFNERVVSAIRLNPLAGPVENIKSRVESKGFTLEPVSWSKDTYIIRDNDKSELSKITEYKSGLFYIQSLSSMLPVIALGSKPGERILDMCAAPGSKTSMIAALTGDKADLVANDQDFRRIGKLRNIIYQFHIKNIKVTQTPGESIGSRFSSHFDKVLLDAPCSGEGLIYLRSPRPLRFWSIKKVKAMSKLQKKLIESAYLCLKPGGTLVYSTCTLEPDENEAVLTHLIERHTEAKIEEISVVKGDSFEEYKQLVTPGIKHWSGNDYSEQVTKAVRVIPSSLMPAFFIAKIRKPE
;
A
#
# COMPACT_ATOMS: atom_id res chain seq x y z
N MET A 1 -1.70 -72.96 20.23
CA MET A 1 -0.95 -71.81 19.66
C MET A 1 -1.86 -70.96 18.77
N LYS A 2 -2.49 -69.91 19.32
CA LYS A 2 -3.27 -68.94 18.53
C LYS A 2 -2.39 -67.72 18.24
N ARG A 3 -2.04 -67.51 16.96
CA ARG A 3 -1.32 -66.30 16.49
C ARG A 3 -2.29 -65.12 16.44
N ASN A 4 -2.17 -64.19 17.38
CA ASN A 4 -2.83 -62.89 17.32
C ASN A 4 -2.12 -62.00 16.29
N ARG A 5 -2.73 -61.80 15.12
CA ARG A 5 -2.36 -60.73 14.18
C ARG A 5 -3.03 -59.43 14.65
N TYR A 6 -2.31 -58.62 15.41
CA TYR A 6 -2.67 -57.20 15.58
C TYR A 6 -2.29 -56.44 14.31
N SER A 7 -3.27 -56.26 13.43
CA SER A 7 -3.21 -55.31 12.32
C SER A 7 -3.15 -53.89 12.90
N SER A 8 -2.00 -53.21 12.77
CA SER A 8 -1.87 -51.79 13.07
C SER A 8 -2.64 -50.96 12.05
N LYS A 9 -3.87 -50.56 12.40
CA LYS A 9 -4.58 -49.50 11.67
C LYS A 9 -3.81 -48.19 11.89
N LYS A 10 -2.94 -47.82 10.95
CA LYS A 10 -2.45 -46.44 10.81
C LYS A 10 -3.69 -45.55 10.64
N SER A 11 -4.02 -44.77 11.66
CA SER A 11 -5.07 -43.76 11.55
C SER A 11 -4.57 -42.68 10.58
N ASN A 12 -5.12 -42.65 9.37
CA ASN A 12 -5.04 -41.49 8.50
C ASN A 12 -5.90 -40.38 9.13
N ALA A 13 -5.37 -39.71 10.15
CA ALA A 13 -5.98 -38.50 10.70
C ALA A 13 -6.07 -37.47 9.56
N LYS A 14 -7.29 -37.13 9.13
CA LYS A 14 -7.51 -36.03 8.18
C LYS A 14 -6.84 -34.79 8.74
N LYS A 15 -5.77 -34.34 8.10
CA LYS A 15 -5.02 -33.15 8.50
C LYS A 15 -5.87 -31.94 8.10
N PHE A 16 -6.70 -31.44 9.01
CA PHE A 16 -7.46 -30.23 8.79
C PHE A 16 -6.49 -29.04 8.84
N TYR A 17 -6.26 -28.40 7.70
CA TYR A 17 -5.45 -27.18 7.65
C TYR A 17 -6.23 -26.03 8.27
N THR A 18 -5.61 -25.35 9.23
CA THR A 18 -6.19 -24.13 9.78
C THR A 18 -6.08 -23.01 8.75
N LYS A 19 -6.91 -21.97 8.92
CA LYS A 19 -6.84 -20.73 8.14
C LYS A 19 -5.42 -20.13 8.13
N GLU A 20 -4.73 -20.24 9.26
CA GLU A 20 -3.35 -19.80 9.44
C GLU A 20 -2.36 -20.69 8.68
N ASN A 21 -2.55 -22.01 8.64
CA ASN A 21 -1.71 -22.88 7.81
C ASN A 21 -1.84 -22.54 6.33
N ILE A 22 -3.05 -22.22 5.85
CA ILE A 22 -3.29 -21.79 4.47
C ILE A 22 -2.56 -20.46 4.21
N PHE A 23 -2.77 -19.47 5.08
CA PHE A 23 -2.13 -18.16 5.01
C PHE A 23 -0.59 -18.28 4.92
N ILE A 24 0.03 -18.96 5.90
CA ILE A 24 1.48 -19.12 5.97
C ILE A 24 2.00 -19.88 4.75
N SER A 25 1.35 -20.98 4.36
CA SER A 25 1.82 -21.79 3.24
C SER A 25 1.74 -21.05 1.91
N ARG A 26 0.72 -20.20 1.75
CA ARG A 26 0.53 -19.39 0.56
C ARG A 26 1.58 -18.29 0.47
N LEU A 27 1.80 -17.55 1.56
CA LEU A 27 2.86 -16.52 1.60
C LEU A 27 4.26 -17.09 1.43
N ALA A 28 4.55 -18.26 2.01
CA ALA A 28 5.82 -18.95 1.83
C ALA A 28 6.09 -19.26 0.35
N SER A 29 5.05 -19.69 -0.37
CA SER A 29 5.13 -19.93 -1.82
C SER A 29 5.27 -18.63 -2.62
N ILE A 30 4.56 -17.56 -2.26
CA ILE A 30 4.62 -16.27 -2.96
C ILE A 30 6.01 -15.63 -2.81
N LEU A 31 6.52 -15.58 -1.58
CA LEU A 31 7.80 -14.94 -1.26
C LEU A 31 9.00 -15.85 -1.56
N ASN A 32 8.77 -17.12 -1.90
CA ASN A 32 9.80 -18.15 -2.06
C ASN A 32 10.70 -18.27 -0.81
N VAL A 33 10.09 -18.33 0.37
CA VAL A 33 10.79 -18.45 1.67
C VAL A 33 10.19 -19.60 2.49
N SER A 34 10.85 -19.96 3.59
CA SER A 34 10.32 -21.00 4.47
C SER A 34 9.07 -20.51 5.22
N LYS A 35 8.21 -21.45 5.64
CA LYS A 35 7.09 -21.14 6.55
C LYS A 35 7.54 -20.54 7.88
N LYS A 36 8.77 -20.84 8.32
CA LYS A 36 9.37 -20.28 9.53
C LYS A 36 9.68 -18.79 9.32
N ASP A 37 10.17 -18.41 8.15
CA ASP A 37 10.46 -17.01 7.80
C ASP A 37 9.18 -16.17 7.72
N VAL A 38 8.13 -16.69 7.10
CA VAL A 38 6.81 -16.01 7.10
C VAL A 38 6.33 -15.79 8.53
N ASN A 39 6.41 -16.82 9.39
CA ASN A 39 6.03 -16.66 10.79
C ASN A 39 6.86 -15.57 11.48
N ARG A 40 8.17 -15.51 11.25
CA ARG A 40 9.02 -14.45 11.82
C ARG A 40 8.58 -13.08 11.33
N MET A 41 8.51 -12.87 10.01
CA MET A 41 8.16 -11.59 9.39
C MET A 41 6.82 -11.01 9.89
N PHE A 42 5.79 -11.85 10.04
CA PHE A 42 4.46 -11.42 10.47
C PHE A 42 4.25 -11.40 11.99
N ASN A 43 5.26 -11.83 12.76
CA ASN A 43 5.31 -11.69 14.23
C ASN A 43 6.22 -10.56 14.70
N GLU A 44 6.92 -9.88 13.79
CA GLU A 44 7.69 -8.67 14.08
C GLU A 44 6.76 -7.45 14.07
N ARG A 45 6.98 -6.53 15.02
CA ARG A 45 6.29 -5.24 15.02
C ARG A 45 7.03 -4.31 14.08
N VAL A 46 6.28 -3.69 13.19
CA VAL A 46 6.80 -2.62 12.34
C VAL A 46 7.03 -1.38 13.20
N VAL A 47 8.19 -0.75 13.05
CA VAL A 47 8.49 0.56 13.66
C VAL A 47 7.48 1.62 13.22
N SER A 48 7.27 2.61 14.09
CA SER A 48 6.45 3.77 13.73
C SER A 48 7.29 4.75 12.92
N ALA A 49 6.75 5.24 11.81
CA ALA A 49 7.31 6.38 11.10
C ALA A 49 6.32 7.54 11.10
N ILE A 50 6.86 8.75 11.10
CA ILE A 50 6.11 10.00 10.99
C ILE A 50 6.55 10.78 9.76
N ARG A 51 5.60 11.50 9.18
CA ARG A 51 5.84 12.47 8.11
C ARG A 51 5.42 13.84 8.60
N LEU A 52 6.37 14.77 8.71
CA LEU A 52 6.09 16.14 9.12
C LEU A 52 5.29 16.86 8.01
N ASN A 53 4.42 17.77 8.42
CA ASN A 53 3.50 18.47 7.53
C ASN A 53 4.04 19.87 7.18
N PRO A 54 4.65 20.06 5.99
CA PRO A 54 5.14 21.38 5.59
C PRO A 54 4.02 22.42 5.39
N LEU A 55 2.75 22.00 5.28
CA LEU A 55 1.61 22.93 5.20
C LEU A 55 1.25 23.56 6.56
N ALA A 56 1.74 22.98 7.66
CA ALA A 56 1.51 23.50 9.01
C ALA A 56 2.58 24.51 9.47
N GLY A 57 3.67 24.68 8.72
CA GLY A 57 4.76 25.60 9.03
C GLY A 57 6.15 25.05 8.65
N PRO A 58 7.23 25.79 8.98
CA PRO A 58 8.60 25.34 8.74
C PRO A 58 8.87 23.98 9.39
N VAL A 59 9.43 23.04 8.62
CA VAL A 59 9.60 21.64 9.04
C VAL A 59 10.56 21.52 10.22
N GLU A 60 11.61 22.35 10.26
CA GLU A 60 12.59 22.42 11.33
C GLU A 60 11.93 22.77 12.67
N ASN A 61 11.01 23.73 12.67
CA ASN A 61 10.26 24.12 13.87
C ASN A 61 9.34 22.98 14.34
N ILE A 62 8.67 22.29 13.39
CA ILE A 62 7.85 21.13 13.70
C ILE A 62 8.70 20.02 14.31
N LYS A 63 9.87 19.74 13.71
CA LYS A 63 10.82 18.74 14.18
C LYS A 63 11.24 19.01 15.63
N SER A 64 11.70 20.23 15.92
CA SER A 64 12.08 20.63 17.29
C SER A 64 10.93 20.51 18.30
N ARG A 65 9.70 20.81 17.88
CA ARG A 65 8.52 20.62 18.74
C ARG A 65 8.27 19.15 19.07
N VAL A 66 8.41 18.25 18.10
CA VAL A 66 8.24 16.81 18.33
C VAL A 66 9.37 16.27 19.22
N GLU A 67 10.62 16.66 18.96
CA GLU A 67 11.78 16.27 19.78
C GLU A 67 11.67 16.75 21.23
N SER A 68 11.11 17.95 21.46
CA SER A 68 10.84 18.49 22.81
C SER A 68 9.85 17.65 23.64
N LYS A 69 9.13 16.72 23.01
CA LYS A 69 8.25 15.76 23.70
C LYS A 69 8.97 14.47 24.09
N GLY A 70 10.27 14.37 23.85
CA GLY A 70 11.10 13.20 24.18
C GLY A 70 11.18 12.15 23.08
N PHE A 71 10.78 12.46 21.85
CA PHE A 71 10.89 11.54 20.72
C PHE A 71 12.21 11.74 19.96
N THR A 72 12.95 10.65 19.76
CA THR A 72 14.12 10.64 18.87
C THR A 72 13.66 10.39 17.43
N LEU A 73 14.07 11.28 16.51
CA LEU A 73 13.67 11.24 15.11
C LEU A 73 14.84 10.83 14.22
N GLU A 74 14.82 9.59 13.72
CA GLU A 74 15.81 9.09 12.76
C GLU A 74 15.37 9.42 11.33
N PRO A 75 16.13 10.19 10.54
CA PRO A 75 15.72 10.59 9.19
C PRO A 75 15.64 9.40 8.23
N VAL A 76 14.66 9.42 7.33
CA VAL A 76 14.54 8.47 6.23
C VAL A 76 15.18 9.06 4.98
N SER A 77 16.28 8.46 4.53
CA SER A 77 17.14 8.96 3.46
C SER A 77 16.43 9.22 2.13
N TRP A 78 15.42 8.41 1.77
CA TRP A 78 14.70 8.50 0.49
C TRP A 78 13.38 9.26 0.56
N SER A 79 12.95 9.73 1.73
CA SER A 79 11.68 10.45 1.90
C SER A 79 11.90 11.71 2.73
N LYS A 80 11.72 12.87 2.08
CA LYS A 80 11.84 14.17 2.74
C LYS A 80 10.85 14.29 3.91
N ASP A 81 11.25 15.02 4.95
CA ASP A 81 10.43 15.35 6.11
C ASP A 81 9.86 14.11 6.83
N THR A 82 10.53 12.97 6.68
CA THR A 82 10.08 11.65 7.17
C THR A 82 11.09 11.09 8.15
N TYR A 83 10.60 10.59 9.28
CA TYR A 83 11.44 10.10 10.37
C TYR A 83 10.89 8.80 10.96
N ILE A 84 11.79 7.86 11.28
CA ILE A 84 11.49 6.68 12.10
C ILE A 84 11.57 7.09 13.56
N ILE A 85 10.65 6.57 14.37
CA ILE A 85 10.65 6.69 15.81
C ILE A 85 10.81 5.30 16.40
N ARG A 86 11.99 5.04 16.99
CA ARG A 86 12.25 3.79 17.71
C ARG A 86 11.69 3.84 19.13
N ASP A 87 11.41 2.66 19.66
CA ASP A 87 11.10 2.40 21.08
C ASP A 87 9.90 3.16 21.69
N ASN A 88 9.01 3.69 20.85
CA ASN A 88 7.81 4.39 21.31
C ASN A 88 6.52 3.71 20.82
N ASP A 89 5.54 3.61 21.70
CA ASP A 89 4.21 3.12 21.33
C ASP A 89 3.52 4.14 20.42
N LYS A 90 3.05 3.68 19.25
CA LYS A 90 2.20 4.43 18.33
C LYS A 90 1.03 5.10 19.05
N SER A 91 0.51 4.46 20.11
CA SER A 91 -0.59 5.02 20.90
C SER A 91 -0.21 6.35 21.56
N GLU A 92 1.02 6.51 22.06
CA GLU A 92 1.50 7.74 22.68
C GLU A 92 1.65 8.87 21.65
N LEU A 93 2.22 8.57 20.48
CA LEU A 93 2.34 9.54 19.38
C LEU A 93 0.98 10.09 18.94
N SER A 94 -0.07 9.27 18.97
CA SER A 94 -1.41 9.71 18.56
C SER A 94 -2.14 10.58 19.59
N LYS A 95 -1.64 10.67 20.83
CA LYS A 95 -2.28 11.40 21.93
C LYS A 95 -1.80 12.85 22.05
N ILE A 96 -0.58 13.16 21.59
CA ILE A 96 0.03 14.48 21.75
C ILE A 96 -0.65 15.55 20.88
N THR A 97 -0.53 16.80 21.31
CA THR A 97 -1.15 17.95 20.64
C THR A 97 -0.64 18.13 19.22
N GLU A 98 0.65 17.91 18.99
CA GLU A 98 1.32 18.05 17.69
C GLU A 98 0.70 17.14 16.61
N TYR A 99 0.36 15.91 16.98
CA TYR A 99 -0.37 15.00 16.09
C TYR A 99 -1.80 15.50 15.86
N LYS A 100 -2.53 15.84 16.93
CA LYS A 100 -3.92 16.31 16.86
C LYS A 100 -4.07 17.59 16.04
N SER A 101 -3.09 18.49 16.07
CA SER A 101 -3.05 19.71 15.27
C SER A 101 -2.48 19.53 13.86
N GLY A 102 -2.20 18.29 13.44
CA GLY A 102 -1.77 17.98 12.06
C GLY A 102 -0.37 18.44 11.72
N LEU A 103 0.54 18.53 12.71
CA LEU A 103 1.94 18.85 12.43
C LEU A 103 2.69 17.68 11.81
N PHE A 104 2.24 16.45 12.04
CA PHE A 104 2.77 15.26 11.40
C PHE A 104 1.71 14.16 11.28
N TYR A 105 1.92 13.25 10.35
CA TYR A 105 1.10 12.05 10.17
C TYR A 105 1.87 10.79 10.55
N ILE A 106 1.22 9.83 11.21
CA ILE A 106 1.81 8.53 11.52
C ILE A 106 1.43 7.53 10.42
N GLN A 107 2.39 7.12 9.58
CA GLN A 107 2.15 6.16 8.50
C GLN A 107 3.36 5.25 8.29
N SER A 108 3.15 4.05 7.75
CA SER A 108 4.25 3.17 7.39
C SER A 108 5.05 3.73 6.22
N LEU A 109 6.34 3.42 6.19
CA LEU A 109 7.22 3.76 5.08
C LEU A 109 6.71 3.18 3.75
N SER A 110 6.24 1.94 3.72
CA SER A 110 5.71 1.34 2.47
C SER A 110 4.48 2.07 1.93
N SER A 111 3.65 2.68 2.78
CA SER A 111 2.51 3.47 2.34
C SER A 111 2.91 4.80 1.69
N MET A 112 4.17 5.22 1.81
CA MET A 112 4.69 6.46 1.20
C MET A 112 5.16 6.23 -0.23
N LEU A 113 5.66 5.02 -0.54
CA LEU A 113 6.22 4.66 -1.85
C LEU A 113 5.29 4.95 -3.03
N PRO A 114 3.96 4.66 -2.99
CA PRO A 114 3.08 4.97 -4.11
C PRO A 114 3.01 6.47 -4.42
N VAL A 115 3.00 7.31 -3.40
CA VAL A 115 2.88 8.76 -3.57
C VAL A 115 4.19 9.33 -4.11
N ILE A 116 5.34 8.83 -3.65
CA ILE A 116 6.65 9.21 -4.19
C ILE A 116 6.79 8.73 -5.64
N ALA A 117 6.38 7.49 -5.95
CA ALA A 117 6.41 6.93 -7.30
C ALA A 117 5.49 7.68 -8.27
N LEU A 118 4.39 8.25 -7.76
CA LEU A 118 3.48 9.08 -8.54
C LEU A 118 4.17 10.37 -9.00
N GLY A 119 5.07 10.91 -8.18
CA GLY A 119 5.88 12.09 -8.53
C GLY A 119 5.03 13.31 -8.85
N SER A 120 4.03 13.58 -8.02
CA SER A 120 3.08 14.70 -8.16
C SER A 120 3.78 16.06 -8.11
N LYS A 121 3.32 17.00 -8.95
CA LYS A 121 3.85 18.35 -9.06
C LYS A 121 2.75 19.41 -8.85
N PRO A 122 3.12 20.62 -8.40
CA PRO A 122 2.22 21.77 -8.41
C PRO A 122 1.57 21.98 -9.79
N GLY A 123 0.29 22.35 -9.82
CA GLY A 123 -0.47 22.66 -11.05
C GLY A 123 -1.07 21.46 -11.78
N GLU A 124 -0.67 20.22 -11.45
CA GLU A 124 -1.24 19.02 -12.07
C GLU A 124 -2.65 18.69 -11.54
N ARG A 125 -3.48 18.07 -12.39
CA ARG A 125 -4.75 17.47 -11.98
C ARG A 125 -4.50 16.05 -11.51
N ILE A 126 -4.83 15.78 -10.25
CA ILE A 126 -4.51 14.51 -9.60
C ILE A 126 -5.77 13.90 -9.02
N LEU A 127 -6.00 12.62 -9.33
CA LEU A 127 -7.07 11.83 -8.73
C LEU A 127 -6.47 10.85 -7.71
N ASP A 128 -6.91 10.90 -6.45
CA ASP A 128 -6.80 9.80 -5.50
C ASP A 128 -8.12 9.03 -5.51
N MET A 129 -8.15 7.88 -6.18
CA MET A 129 -9.39 7.17 -6.53
C MET A 129 -10.04 6.45 -5.33
N CYS A 130 -9.24 6.02 -4.36
CA CYS A 130 -9.65 5.28 -3.17
C CYS A 130 -9.05 5.93 -1.91
N ALA A 131 -9.32 7.21 -1.75
CA ALA A 131 -8.58 8.14 -0.91
C ALA A 131 -8.72 7.92 0.59
N ALA A 132 -9.88 7.44 1.06
CA ALA A 132 -10.09 7.37 2.51
C ALA A 132 -9.18 6.30 3.14
N PRO A 133 -8.60 6.52 4.34
CA PRO A 133 -8.87 7.61 5.27
C PRO A 133 -8.09 8.92 5.01
N GLY A 134 -7.27 9.02 3.96
CA GLY A 134 -6.66 10.28 3.53
C GLY A 134 -5.16 10.45 3.79
N SER A 135 -4.43 9.41 4.22
CA SER A 135 -2.99 9.51 4.49
C SER A 135 -2.18 9.84 3.23
N LYS A 136 -2.47 9.13 2.12
CA LYS A 136 -1.79 9.36 0.83
C LYS A 136 -2.25 10.67 0.19
N THR A 137 -3.54 10.98 0.28
CA THR A 137 -4.11 12.27 -0.14
C THR A 137 -3.39 13.45 0.53
N SER A 138 -3.20 13.41 1.86
CA SER A 138 -2.49 14.47 2.58
C SER A 138 -0.99 14.52 2.25
N MET A 139 -0.42 13.43 1.78
CA MET A 139 0.95 13.39 1.28
C MET A 139 1.07 14.04 -0.09
N ILE A 140 0.13 13.79 -1.00
CA ILE A 140 0.07 14.48 -2.30
C ILE A 140 -0.07 16.00 -2.10
N ALA A 141 -0.98 16.43 -1.22
CA ALA A 141 -1.16 17.85 -0.91
C ALA A 141 0.15 18.48 -0.38
N ALA A 142 0.82 17.84 0.57
CA ALA A 142 2.07 18.34 1.12
C ALA A 142 3.20 18.42 0.08
N LEU A 143 3.39 17.39 -0.75
CA LEU A 143 4.44 17.36 -1.77
C LEU A 143 4.24 18.43 -2.85
N THR A 144 2.99 18.76 -3.14
CA THR A 144 2.64 19.78 -4.14
C THR A 144 2.50 21.18 -3.53
N GLY A 145 2.76 21.34 -2.22
CA GLY A 145 2.58 22.60 -1.51
C GLY A 145 1.13 23.12 -1.56
N ASP A 146 0.16 22.20 -1.61
CA ASP A 146 -1.29 22.46 -1.79
C ASP A 146 -1.64 23.20 -3.10
N LYS A 147 -0.81 23.01 -4.15
CA LYS A 147 -0.97 23.69 -5.45
C LYS A 147 -1.42 22.76 -6.59
N ALA A 148 -1.72 21.50 -6.33
CA ALA A 148 -2.32 20.59 -7.32
C ALA A 148 -3.86 20.66 -7.27
N ASP A 149 -4.54 20.49 -8.40
CA ASP A 149 -6.01 20.31 -8.43
C ASP A 149 -6.32 18.86 -8.04
N LEU A 150 -6.44 18.63 -6.74
CA LEU A 150 -6.57 17.30 -6.16
C LEU A 150 -8.04 16.90 -6.02
N VAL A 151 -8.41 15.76 -6.59
CA VAL A 151 -9.70 15.10 -6.37
C VAL A 151 -9.47 13.88 -5.51
N ALA A 152 -10.11 13.81 -4.35
CA ALA A 152 -10.09 12.66 -3.47
C ALA A 152 -11.45 11.97 -3.47
N ASN A 153 -11.50 10.75 -4.02
CA ASN A 153 -12.70 9.95 -4.11
C ASN A 153 -12.64 8.76 -3.14
N ASP A 154 -13.75 8.42 -2.49
CA ASP A 154 -13.93 7.10 -1.89
C ASP A 154 -15.41 6.71 -1.98
N GLN A 155 -15.71 5.42 -2.15
CA GLN A 155 -17.10 4.97 -2.23
C GLN A 155 -17.76 4.83 -0.85
N ASP A 156 -16.98 4.57 0.21
CA ASP A 156 -17.52 4.31 1.54
C ASP A 156 -17.79 5.62 2.29
N PHE A 157 -19.07 5.98 2.37
CA PHE A 157 -19.55 7.15 3.11
C PHE A 157 -18.98 7.25 4.53
N ARG A 158 -18.85 6.11 5.24
CA ARG A 158 -18.36 6.09 6.63
C ARG A 158 -16.88 6.42 6.71
N ARG A 159 -16.11 6.14 5.65
CA ARG A 159 -14.68 6.44 5.59
C ARG A 159 -14.41 7.87 5.12
N ILE A 160 -15.32 8.48 4.33
CA ILE A 160 -15.21 9.88 3.91
C ILE A 160 -15.13 10.84 5.09
N GLY A 161 -15.84 10.57 6.19
CA GLY A 161 -15.72 11.39 7.41
C GLY A 161 -14.27 11.47 7.93
N LYS A 162 -13.53 10.35 7.88
CA LYS A 162 -12.11 10.32 8.26
C LYS A 162 -11.23 11.09 7.28
N LEU A 163 -11.50 10.97 5.98
CA LEU A 163 -10.82 11.74 4.94
C LEU A 163 -11.00 13.25 5.17
N ARG A 164 -12.22 13.71 5.42
CA ARG A 164 -12.52 15.12 5.72
C ARG A 164 -11.82 15.60 6.99
N ASN A 165 -11.76 14.77 8.02
CA ASN A 165 -11.02 15.09 9.24
C ASN A 165 -9.52 15.26 8.96
N ILE A 166 -8.91 14.39 8.15
CA ILE A 166 -7.50 14.56 7.75
C ILE A 166 -7.30 15.83 6.93
N ILE A 167 -8.19 16.13 5.98
CA ILE A 167 -8.13 17.35 5.17
C ILE A 167 -8.14 18.60 6.06
N TYR A 168 -9.07 18.66 7.01
CA TYR A 168 -9.18 19.76 7.97
C TYR A 168 -7.95 19.84 8.89
N GLN A 169 -7.58 18.70 9.49
CA GLN A 169 -6.44 18.59 10.40
C GLN A 169 -5.12 19.02 9.75
N PHE A 170 -4.91 18.71 8.47
CA PHE A 170 -3.68 19.01 7.74
C PHE A 170 -3.71 20.34 6.97
N HIS A 171 -4.77 21.14 7.15
CA HIS A 171 -4.95 22.46 6.53
C HIS A 171 -4.92 22.41 4.99
N ILE A 172 -5.43 21.33 4.40
CA ILE A 172 -5.46 21.14 2.94
C ILE A 172 -6.65 21.92 2.38
N LYS A 173 -6.39 22.84 1.43
CA LYS A 173 -7.42 23.72 0.87
C LYS A 173 -7.74 23.38 -0.57
N ASN A 174 -6.74 23.00 -1.36
CA ASN A 174 -6.92 22.77 -2.79
C ASN A 174 -7.32 21.33 -3.10
N ILE A 175 -8.50 20.93 -2.60
CA ILE A 175 -9.00 19.55 -2.72
C ILE A 175 -10.52 19.50 -2.92
N LYS A 176 -10.98 18.61 -3.80
CA LYS A 176 -12.39 18.26 -3.98
C LYS A 176 -12.62 16.83 -3.47
N VAL A 177 -13.54 16.67 -2.53
CA VAL A 177 -13.93 15.34 -2.03
C VAL A 177 -15.17 14.85 -2.77
N THR A 178 -15.10 13.67 -3.37
CA THR A 178 -16.22 13.03 -4.07
C THR A 178 -16.55 11.68 -3.46
N GLN A 179 -17.80 11.27 -3.62
CA GLN A 179 -18.28 9.96 -3.18
C GLN A 179 -18.88 9.22 -4.37
N THR A 180 -18.07 8.44 -5.07
CA THR A 180 -18.52 7.65 -6.21
C THR A 180 -17.86 6.28 -6.24
N PRO A 181 -18.51 5.25 -6.80
CA PRO A 181 -17.84 4.00 -7.14
C PRO A 181 -16.66 4.28 -8.08
N GLY A 182 -15.45 3.90 -7.67
CA GLY A 182 -14.23 4.17 -8.43
C GLY A 182 -14.27 3.57 -9.84
N GLU A 183 -14.98 2.45 -10.01
CA GLU A 183 -15.19 1.76 -11.29
C GLU A 183 -15.97 2.61 -12.31
N SER A 184 -16.67 3.66 -11.86
CA SER A 184 -17.47 4.54 -12.72
C SER A 184 -16.79 5.87 -13.07
N ILE A 185 -15.63 6.17 -12.48
CA ILE A 185 -14.97 7.47 -12.65
C ILE A 185 -14.38 7.60 -14.06
N GLY A 186 -13.78 6.53 -14.59
CA GLY A 186 -13.15 6.53 -15.92
C GLY A 186 -14.10 6.89 -17.05
N SER A 187 -15.37 6.53 -16.96
CA SER A 187 -16.38 6.90 -17.96
C SER A 187 -16.88 8.34 -17.79
N ARG A 188 -16.80 8.91 -16.58
CA ARG A 188 -17.24 10.29 -16.27
C ARG A 188 -16.15 11.33 -16.52
N PHE A 189 -14.90 10.96 -16.27
CA PHE A 189 -13.72 11.84 -16.34
C PHE A 189 -12.64 11.23 -17.23
N SER A 190 -13.04 10.78 -18.42
CA SER A 190 -12.10 10.23 -19.40
C SER A 190 -11.06 11.27 -19.79
N SER A 191 -9.78 10.85 -19.81
CA SER A 191 -8.65 11.70 -20.19
C SER A 191 -8.62 13.07 -19.52
N HIS A 192 -8.88 13.10 -18.22
CA HIS A 192 -8.99 14.34 -17.46
C HIS A 192 -7.79 14.61 -16.55
N PHE A 193 -7.14 13.57 -16.04
CA PHE A 193 -6.12 13.68 -15.00
C PHE A 193 -4.71 13.47 -15.58
N ASP A 194 -3.76 14.27 -15.10
CA ASP A 194 -2.33 14.09 -15.39
C ASP A 194 -1.79 12.88 -14.63
N LYS A 195 -2.30 12.70 -13.39
CA LYS A 195 -1.89 11.62 -12.50
C LYS A 195 -3.07 11.00 -11.78
N VAL A 196 -3.04 9.68 -11.62
CA VAL A 196 -4.03 8.93 -10.84
C VAL A 196 -3.31 8.04 -9.83
N LEU A 197 -3.67 8.16 -8.56
CA LEU A 197 -3.32 7.21 -7.51
C LEU A 197 -4.49 6.24 -7.32
N LEU A 198 -4.22 4.96 -7.50
CA LEU A 198 -5.12 3.86 -7.14
C LEU A 198 -4.47 3.02 -6.05
N ASP A 199 -4.62 3.46 -4.80
CA ASP A 199 -4.35 2.62 -3.63
C ASP A 199 -5.58 1.74 -3.36
N ALA A 200 -5.59 0.57 -4.00
CA ALA A 200 -6.81 -0.20 -4.16
C ALA A 200 -7.21 -0.92 -2.86
N PRO A 201 -8.52 -1.06 -2.58
CA PRO A 201 -8.99 -1.92 -1.50
C PRO A 201 -8.53 -3.37 -1.75
N CYS A 202 -7.95 -4.01 -0.74
CA CYS A 202 -7.32 -5.33 -0.88
C CYS A 202 -7.60 -6.27 0.31
N SER A 203 -7.12 -7.51 0.20
CA SER A 203 -7.19 -8.50 1.28
C SER A 203 -6.46 -8.06 2.55
N GLY A 204 -5.33 -7.36 2.41
CA GLY A 204 -4.65 -6.57 3.45
C GLY A 204 -3.64 -7.32 4.30
N GLU A 205 -2.87 -8.24 3.73
CA GLU A 205 -1.87 -9.03 4.44
C GLU A 205 -0.81 -8.17 5.12
N GLY A 206 -0.41 -7.04 4.53
CA GLY A 206 0.53 -6.10 5.15
C GLY A 206 0.04 -5.50 6.48
N LEU A 207 -1.24 -5.64 6.82
CA LEU A 207 -1.82 -5.20 8.09
C LEU A 207 -1.91 -6.33 9.13
N ILE A 208 -1.54 -7.56 8.77
CA ILE A 208 -1.64 -8.73 9.64
C ILE A 208 -0.44 -8.78 10.58
N TYR A 209 -0.73 -8.79 11.87
CA TYR A 209 0.24 -9.10 12.93
C TYR A 209 -0.21 -10.37 13.62
N LEU A 210 0.50 -11.49 13.43
CA LEU A 210 0.06 -12.83 13.83
C LEU A 210 -0.11 -12.98 15.35
N ARG A 211 0.56 -12.16 16.17
CA ARG A 211 0.35 -12.13 17.63
C ARG A 211 -0.89 -11.34 18.06
N SER A 212 -1.61 -10.68 17.15
CA SER A 212 -2.86 -9.98 17.47
C SER A 212 -3.98 -10.96 17.80
N PRO A 213 -4.97 -10.55 18.61
CA PRO A 213 -6.21 -11.31 18.75
C PRO A 213 -6.92 -11.46 17.40
N ARG A 214 -7.15 -12.70 16.96
CA ARG A 214 -7.84 -13.04 15.69
C ARG A 214 -7.20 -12.37 14.47
N PRO A 215 -5.90 -12.62 14.18
CA PRO A 215 -5.12 -11.85 13.21
C PRO A 215 -5.66 -11.97 11.78
N LEU A 216 -6.24 -13.14 11.45
CA LEU A 216 -6.79 -13.43 10.13
C LEU A 216 -8.30 -13.16 10.03
N ARG A 217 -8.93 -12.45 10.98
CA ARG A 217 -10.38 -12.23 11.00
C ARG A 217 -10.92 -11.69 9.66
N PHE A 218 -10.21 -10.75 9.05
CA PHE A 218 -10.62 -10.10 7.80
C PHE A 218 -9.93 -10.65 6.55
N TRP A 219 -9.10 -11.68 6.68
CA TRP A 219 -8.42 -12.30 5.55
C TRP A 219 -9.19 -13.56 5.11
N SER A 220 -9.24 -13.89 3.82
CA SER A 220 -9.70 -15.19 3.31
C SER A 220 -9.48 -15.28 1.81
N ILE A 221 -9.36 -16.49 1.26
CA ILE A 221 -9.31 -16.71 -0.19
C ILE A 221 -10.54 -16.13 -0.91
N LYS A 222 -11.72 -16.19 -0.28
CA LYS A 222 -12.94 -15.57 -0.82
C LYS A 222 -12.76 -14.05 -0.96
N LYS A 223 -12.15 -13.39 0.04
CA LYS A 223 -11.85 -11.97 0.00
C LYS A 223 -10.81 -11.65 -1.09
N VAL A 224 -9.72 -12.42 -1.17
CA VAL A 224 -8.68 -12.25 -2.21
C VAL A 224 -9.31 -12.24 -3.61
N LYS A 225 -10.14 -13.25 -3.92
CA LYS A 225 -10.84 -13.32 -5.21
C LYS A 225 -11.80 -12.14 -5.45
N ALA A 226 -12.54 -11.71 -4.42
CA ALA A 226 -13.45 -10.59 -4.53
C ALA A 226 -12.71 -9.26 -4.77
N MET A 227 -11.58 -9.05 -4.08
CA MET A 227 -10.74 -7.86 -4.24
C MET A 227 -10.06 -7.84 -5.60
N SER A 228 -9.49 -8.96 -6.06
CA SER A 228 -8.93 -9.09 -7.41
C SER A 228 -9.93 -8.69 -8.50
N LYS A 229 -11.19 -9.18 -8.42
CA LYS A 229 -12.24 -8.81 -9.38
C LYS A 229 -12.58 -7.32 -9.35
N LEU A 230 -12.61 -6.72 -8.16
CA LEU A 230 -12.87 -5.29 -7.98
C LEU A 230 -11.70 -4.45 -8.52
N GLN A 231 -10.47 -4.80 -8.17
CA GLN A 231 -9.24 -4.12 -8.57
C GLN A 231 -9.06 -4.09 -10.09
N LYS A 232 -9.41 -5.17 -10.79
CA LYS A 232 -9.41 -5.20 -12.28
C LYS A 232 -10.32 -4.12 -12.88
N LYS A 233 -11.51 -3.92 -12.31
CA LYS A 233 -12.42 -2.84 -12.76
C LYS A 233 -11.89 -1.45 -12.39
N LEU A 234 -11.32 -1.32 -11.19
CA LEU A 234 -10.77 -0.05 -10.71
C LEU A 234 -9.56 0.38 -11.54
N ILE A 235 -8.64 -0.54 -11.89
CA ILE A 235 -7.43 -0.19 -12.64
C ILE A 235 -7.77 0.21 -14.08
N GLU A 236 -8.75 -0.45 -14.72
CA GLU A 236 -9.26 -0.01 -16.03
C GLU A 236 -9.87 1.40 -15.94
N SER A 237 -10.74 1.64 -14.96
CA SER A 237 -11.33 2.97 -14.73
C SER A 237 -10.27 4.04 -14.48
N ALA A 238 -9.25 3.73 -13.67
CA ALA A 238 -8.14 4.62 -13.37
C ALA A 238 -7.28 4.92 -14.61
N TYR A 239 -7.06 3.94 -15.47
CA TYR A 239 -6.32 4.12 -16.72
C TYR A 239 -7.09 5.00 -17.71
N LEU A 240 -8.41 4.83 -17.81
CA LEU A 240 -9.28 5.67 -18.65
C LEU A 240 -9.30 7.14 -18.20
N CYS A 241 -9.14 7.39 -16.90
CA CYS A 241 -9.04 8.75 -16.34
C CYS A 241 -7.80 9.52 -16.82
N LEU A 242 -6.74 8.82 -17.25
CA LEU A 242 -5.48 9.43 -17.65
C LEU A 242 -5.59 10.14 -19.00
N LYS A 243 -5.07 11.37 -19.04
CA LYS A 243 -4.69 12.03 -20.30
C LYS A 243 -3.62 11.18 -21.03
N PRO A 244 -3.48 11.33 -22.35
CA PRO A 244 -2.26 10.89 -23.03
C PRO A 244 -1.03 11.49 -22.33
N GLY A 245 0.02 10.70 -22.18
CA GLY A 245 1.17 11.09 -21.35
C GLY A 245 0.84 11.20 -19.85
N GLY A 246 -0.23 10.57 -19.36
CA GLY A 246 -0.56 10.51 -17.94
C GLY A 246 0.15 9.38 -17.19
N THR A 247 0.21 9.47 -15.86
CA THR A 247 0.78 8.43 -14.99
C THR A 247 -0.25 7.90 -13.98
N LEU A 248 -0.42 6.59 -13.95
CA LEU A 248 -1.16 5.85 -12.93
C LEU A 248 -0.16 5.18 -11.98
N VAL A 249 -0.36 5.32 -10.68
CA VAL A 249 0.26 4.42 -9.70
C VAL A 249 -0.80 3.53 -9.11
N TYR A 250 -0.64 2.23 -9.32
CA TYR A 250 -1.42 1.17 -8.68
C TYR A 250 -0.68 0.69 -7.44
N SER A 251 -1.38 0.55 -6.32
CA SER A 251 -0.80 -0.05 -5.12
C SER A 251 -1.77 -0.82 -4.27
N THR A 252 -1.23 -1.76 -3.49
CA THR A 252 -1.98 -2.53 -2.50
C THR A 252 -1.12 -2.82 -1.27
N CYS A 253 -1.76 -3.13 -0.13
CA CYS A 253 -1.09 -3.70 1.04
C CYS A 253 -1.22 -5.22 1.11
N THR A 254 -1.21 -5.90 -0.05
CA THR A 254 -1.27 -7.37 -0.17
C THR A 254 -0.05 -7.91 -0.90
N LEU A 255 0.31 -9.16 -0.59
CA LEU A 255 1.31 -9.93 -1.34
C LEU A 255 0.68 -10.85 -2.40
N GLU A 256 -0.65 -10.96 -2.46
CA GLU A 256 -1.36 -11.90 -3.32
C GLU A 256 -1.16 -11.57 -4.81
N PRO A 257 -0.57 -12.48 -5.61
CA PRO A 257 -0.42 -12.25 -7.05
C PRO A 257 -1.76 -12.04 -7.78
N ASP A 258 -2.83 -12.65 -7.28
CA ASP A 258 -4.20 -12.47 -7.79
C ASP A 258 -4.66 -11.00 -7.72
N GLU A 259 -4.17 -10.24 -6.74
CA GLU A 259 -4.49 -8.83 -6.52
C GLU A 259 -3.40 -7.88 -7.07
N ASN A 260 -2.27 -8.42 -7.51
CA ASN A 260 -1.12 -7.64 -7.95
C ASN A 260 -0.84 -7.90 -9.43
N GLU A 261 0.00 -8.88 -9.76
CA GLU A 261 0.43 -9.14 -11.14
C GLU A 261 -0.73 -9.58 -12.04
N ALA A 262 -1.74 -10.27 -11.52
CA ALA A 262 -2.93 -10.62 -12.28
C ALA A 262 -3.78 -9.39 -12.64
N VAL A 263 -3.77 -8.34 -11.81
CA VAL A 263 -4.46 -7.07 -12.07
C VAL A 263 -3.69 -6.24 -13.10
N LEU A 264 -2.37 -6.18 -12.97
CA LEU A 264 -1.52 -5.51 -13.96
C LEU A 264 -1.56 -6.20 -15.32
N THR A 265 -1.45 -7.54 -15.35
CA THR A 265 -1.53 -8.32 -16.59
C THR A 265 -2.86 -8.09 -17.30
N HIS A 266 -3.97 -8.11 -16.54
CA HIS A 266 -5.29 -7.77 -17.06
C HIS A 266 -5.34 -6.38 -17.69
N LEU A 267 -4.73 -5.36 -17.08
CA LEU A 267 -4.65 -4.03 -17.67
C LEU A 267 -3.87 -4.05 -18.99
N ILE A 268 -2.69 -4.67 -19.02
CA ILE A 268 -1.82 -4.73 -20.21
C ILE A 268 -2.49 -5.49 -21.35
N GLU A 269 -3.24 -6.55 -21.07
CA GLU A 269 -4.01 -7.30 -22.07
C GLU A 269 -5.17 -6.49 -22.66
N ARG A 270 -5.78 -5.61 -21.85
CA ARG A 270 -6.90 -4.75 -22.28
C ARG A 270 -6.44 -3.46 -22.95
N HIS A 271 -5.27 -2.95 -22.57
CA HIS A 271 -4.66 -1.72 -23.03
C HIS A 271 -3.20 -2.01 -23.38
N THR A 272 -2.98 -2.61 -24.56
CA THR A 272 -1.66 -3.07 -25.01
C THR A 272 -0.63 -1.94 -25.15
N GLU A 273 -1.10 -0.70 -25.24
CA GLU A 273 -0.29 0.52 -25.26
C GLU A 273 0.20 0.94 -23.87
N ALA A 274 -0.43 0.47 -22.79
CA ALA A 274 -0.01 0.76 -21.43
C ALA A 274 1.40 0.20 -21.17
N LYS A 275 2.25 1.01 -20.53
CA LYS A 275 3.62 0.63 -20.20
C LYS A 275 3.84 0.68 -18.70
N ILE A 276 4.30 -0.41 -18.11
CA ILE A 276 4.81 -0.40 -16.74
C ILE A 276 6.22 0.17 -16.78
N GLU A 277 6.45 1.17 -15.94
CA GLU A 277 7.73 1.84 -15.77
C GLU A 277 8.38 1.42 -14.45
N GLU A 278 9.70 1.53 -14.41
CA GLU A 278 10.45 1.31 -13.19
C GLU A 278 10.21 2.43 -12.19
N ILE A 279 10.23 2.07 -10.91
CA ILE A 279 10.04 3.02 -9.80
C ILE A 279 11.41 3.57 -9.40
N SER A 280 11.68 4.84 -9.75
CA SER A 280 12.99 5.46 -9.61
C SER A 280 13.50 5.50 -8.16
N VAL A 281 12.61 5.75 -7.18
CA VAL A 281 12.99 5.88 -5.77
C VAL A 281 13.67 4.63 -5.22
N VAL A 282 13.25 3.43 -5.64
CA VAL A 282 13.86 2.18 -5.13
C VAL A 282 15.20 1.84 -5.78
N LYS A 283 15.59 2.59 -6.82
CA LYS A 283 16.87 2.43 -7.51
C LYS A 283 17.93 3.42 -7.07
N GLY A 284 17.53 4.54 -6.47
CA GLY A 284 18.45 5.60 -6.04
C GLY A 284 19.28 5.22 -4.82
N ASP A 285 20.43 5.88 -4.68
CA ASP A 285 21.38 5.66 -3.57
C ASP A 285 20.77 5.95 -2.21
N SER A 286 19.82 6.89 -2.15
CA SER A 286 19.05 7.18 -0.94
C SER A 286 18.22 5.99 -0.43
N PHE A 287 17.98 4.97 -1.26
CA PHE A 287 17.20 3.77 -0.89
C PHE A 287 18.07 2.56 -0.58
N GLU A 288 19.41 2.69 -0.57
CA GLU A 288 20.35 1.57 -0.46
C GLU A 288 20.05 0.65 0.75
N GLU A 289 19.82 1.24 1.92
CA GLU A 289 19.52 0.52 3.17
C GLU A 289 18.20 -0.29 3.14
N TYR A 290 17.35 -0.07 2.13
CA TYR A 290 16.04 -0.68 1.97
C TYR A 290 15.96 -1.59 0.75
N LYS A 291 17.02 -1.68 -0.09
CA LYS A 291 17.00 -2.48 -1.34
C LYS A 291 16.73 -3.96 -1.09
N GLN A 292 17.23 -4.52 0.01
CA GLN A 292 16.97 -5.89 0.44
C GLN A 292 15.52 -6.14 0.90
N LEU A 293 14.75 -5.08 1.14
CA LEU A 293 13.34 -5.16 1.54
C LEU A 293 12.39 -5.10 0.35
N VAL A 294 12.91 -5.00 -0.88
CA VAL A 294 12.11 -4.95 -2.09
C VAL A 294 12.50 -6.02 -3.09
N THR A 295 11.52 -6.54 -3.81
CA THR A 295 11.72 -7.46 -4.92
C THR A 295 10.88 -7.04 -6.13
N PRO A 296 11.28 -7.44 -7.35
CA PRO A 296 10.44 -7.32 -8.54
C PRO A 296 9.10 -8.05 -8.41
N GLY A 297 8.13 -7.67 -9.25
CA GLY A 297 6.92 -8.47 -9.46
C GLY A 297 7.23 -9.87 -9.99
N ILE A 298 6.32 -10.82 -9.71
CA ILE A 298 6.49 -12.24 -10.01
C ILE A 298 5.88 -12.55 -11.38
N LYS A 299 6.62 -13.23 -12.27
CA LYS A 299 6.12 -13.62 -13.61
C LYS A 299 5.31 -14.91 -13.63
N HIS A 300 5.61 -15.84 -12.73
CA HIS A 300 5.00 -17.17 -12.72
C HIS A 300 4.64 -17.55 -11.29
N TRP A 301 3.37 -17.84 -11.03
CA TRP A 301 2.96 -18.29 -9.71
C TRP A 301 1.70 -19.15 -9.75
N SER A 302 1.75 -20.29 -9.06
CA SER A 302 0.62 -21.23 -8.92
C SER A 302 -0.01 -21.65 -10.26
N GLY A 303 0.80 -21.81 -11.31
CA GLY A 303 0.35 -22.21 -12.65
C GLY A 303 -0.19 -21.07 -13.51
N ASN A 304 -0.10 -19.81 -13.05
CA ASN A 304 -0.44 -18.64 -13.86
C ASN A 304 0.83 -17.97 -14.38
N ASP A 305 0.76 -17.52 -15.63
CA ASP A 305 1.76 -16.67 -16.27
C ASP A 305 1.26 -15.23 -16.31
N TYR A 306 2.14 -14.30 -15.97
CA TYR A 306 1.85 -12.87 -15.96
C TYR A 306 2.68 -12.13 -17.01
N SER A 307 2.22 -10.93 -17.40
CA SER A 307 2.94 -10.07 -18.35
C SER A 307 4.38 -9.85 -17.92
N GLU A 308 5.34 -9.89 -18.85
CA GLU A 308 6.76 -9.62 -18.54
C GLU A 308 6.96 -8.26 -17.87
N GLN A 309 6.12 -7.27 -18.22
CA GLN A 309 6.17 -5.93 -17.68
C GLN A 309 5.99 -5.87 -16.15
N VAL A 310 5.36 -6.89 -15.53
CA VAL A 310 5.15 -6.90 -14.07
C VAL A 310 6.44 -6.93 -13.27
N THR A 311 7.56 -7.36 -13.87
CA THR A 311 8.89 -7.34 -13.24
C THR A 311 9.39 -5.92 -12.92
N LYS A 312 8.80 -4.89 -13.54
CA LYS A 312 9.10 -3.47 -13.23
C LYS A 312 8.32 -2.95 -12.02
N ALA A 313 7.31 -3.68 -11.57
CA ALA A 313 6.62 -3.40 -10.31
C ALA A 313 7.48 -3.81 -9.11
N VAL A 314 7.17 -3.23 -7.95
CA VAL A 314 7.90 -3.43 -6.71
C VAL A 314 7.00 -4.11 -5.68
N ARG A 315 7.50 -5.21 -5.11
CA ARG A 315 7.00 -5.85 -3.90
C ARG A 315 7.85 -5.40 -2.73
N VAL A 316 7.22 -4.97 -1.65
CA VAL A 316 7.87 -4.75 -0.36
C VAL A 316 7.71 -6.01 0.48
N ILE A 317 8.83 -6.62 0.85
CA ILE A 317 8.88 -7.78 1.74
C ILE A 317 8.64 -7.28 3.17
N PRO A 318 7.70 -7.89 3.92
CA PRO A 318 7.45 -7.49 5.30
C PRO A 318 8.68 -7.68 6.20
N SER A 319 8.98 -6.65 6.98
CA SER A 319 10.04 -6.61 7.98
C SER A 319 9.64 -5.72 9.17
N SER A 320 10.51 -5.62 10.17
CA SER A 320 10.39 -4.64 11.24
C SER A 320 10.41 -3.17 10.77
N LEU A 321 10.84 -2.87 9.54
CA LEU A 321 10.86 -1.51 9.00
C LEU A 321 9.67 -1.19 8.11
N MET A 322 9.27 -2.13 7.25
CA MET A 322 8.23 -1.90 6.25
C MET A 322 7.23 -3.06 6.24
N PRO A 323 5.92 -2.80 6.36
CA PRO A 323 4.92 -3.84 6.15
C PRO A 323 4.80 -4.17 4.68
N ALA A 324 4.29 -5.37 4.41
CA ALA A 324 4.12 -5.88 3.06
C ALA A 324 3.29 -4.94 2.16
N PHE A 325 3.73 -4.77 0.92
CA PHE A 325 3.12 -3.83 0.00
C PHE A 325 3.46 -4.15 -1.46
N PHE A 326 2.68 -3.62 -2.39
CA PHE A 326 2.93 -3.73 -3.83
C PHE A 326 2.69 -2.38 -4.51
N ILE A 327 3.58 -2.00 -5.42
CA ILE A 327 3.50 -0.74 -6.16
C ILE A 327 3.84 -1.01 -7.63
N ALA A 328 3.03 -0.46 -8.54
CA ALA A 328 3.33 -0.41 -9.96
C ALA A 328 3.08 1.00 -10.50
N LYS A 329 4.02 1.49 -11.32
CA LYS A 329 3.89 2.76 -12.04
C LYS A 329 3.57 2.45 -13.49
N ILE A 330 2.46 2.97 -13.99
CA ILE A 330 1.95 2.74 -15.34
C ILE A 330 1.89 4.08 -16.08
N ARG A 331 2.42 4.10 -17.30
CA ARG A 331 2.39 5.24 -18.22
C ARG A 331 1.36 4.98 -19.30
N LYS A 332 0.51 5.98 -19.55
CA LYS A 332 -0.29 6.07 -20.77
C LYS A 332 0.55 6.81 -21.83
N PRO A 333 0.79 6.23 -23.02
CA PRO A 333 1.52 6.91 -24.10
C PRO A 333 0.87 8.24 -24.49
N GLU A 334 1.63 9.09 -25.19
CA GLU A 334 1.15 10.36 -25.77
C GLU A 334 0.19 10.15 -26.93
#